data_AF-A0A0P7YAU8-F1
#
_entry.id   AF-A0A0P7YAU8-F1
#
_cell.length_a   1.000
_cell.length_b   1.000
_cell.length_c   1.000
_cell.angle_alpha   90.00
_cell.angle_beta   90.00
_cell.angle_gamma   90.00
#
_symmetry.space_group_name_H-M   'P 1'
#
loop_
_entity.id
_entity.type
_entity.pdbx_description
1 polymer ?
#
loop_
_entity_poly.entity_id
_entity_poly.type
_entity_poly.pdbx_seq_one_letter_code
_entity_poly.pdbx_strand_id
1 'polypeptide(L)'
;MGWCSGDKMRPPHGGRSYFSLQIAMMKVAAGRMACEVVDRAIQVHGAAGVSDDVPLARMYAYVRTLRIADGPDEVHLSSIAGMELRDQLRRVSARL
;
A
#
# COMPACT_ATOMS: atom_id res chain seq x y z
N MET A 1 8.56 29.97 29.74
CA MET A 1 8.29 30.52 28.40
C MET A 1 9.37 30.01 27.47
N GLY A 2 9.02 29.22 26.45
CA GLY A 2 10.04 28.59 25.59
C GLY A 2 9.54 27.34 24.86
N TRP A 3 8.27 27.31 24.47
CA TRP A 3 7.77 26.38 23.46
C TRP A 3 8.24 26.92 22.10
N CYS A 4 9.52 26.75 21.80
CA CYS A 4 10.13 27.22 20.57
C CYS A 4 10.51 26.02 19.68
N SER A 5 9.98 26.10 18.46
CA SER A 5 10.39 25.40 17.23
C SER A 5 9.87 23.98 17.00
N GLY A 6 8.98 23.87 16.00
CA GLY A 6 8.46 22.62 15.43
C GLY A 6 9.51 21.68 14.80
N ASP A 7 10.80 22.00 14.93
CA ASP A 7 11.91 21.19 14.44
C ASP A 7 12.16 19.91 15.26
N LYS A 8 11.71 19.87 16.52
CA LYS A 8 11.94 18.72 17.41
C LYS A 8 11.01 17.52 17.16
N MET A 9 10.05 17.64 16.23
CA MET A 9 9.18 16.52 15.83
C MET A 9 9.62 15.88 14.50
N ARG A 10 10.86 16.10 14.06
CA ARG A 10 11.40 15.50 12.83
C ARG A 10 12.15 14.21 13.17
N PRO A 11 11.64 13.02 12.78
CA PRO A 11 12.35 11.77 13.03
C PRO A 11 13.68 11.73 12.25
N PRO A 12 14.70 10.99 12.75
CA PRO A 12 16.04 10.93 12.16
C PRO A 12 16.07 10.36 10.74
N HIS A 13 14.98 9.70 10.30
CA HIS A 13 14.80 9.18 8.96
C HIS A 13 13.41 9.56 8.44
N GLY A 14 13.37 10.41 7.40
CA GLY A 14 12.19 10.70 6.59
C GLY A 14 11.17 11.68 7.19
N GLY A 15 10.91 12.80 6.51
CA GLY A 15 9.78 13.68 6.87
C GLY A 15 8.42 12.99 6.64
N ARG A 16 7.31 13.67 6.96
CA ARG A 16 5.93 13.15 6.81
C ARG A 16 5.66 12.47 5.45
N SER A 17 6.27 12.98 4.36
CA SER A 17 6.19 12.41 3.01
C SER A 17 6.79 11.00 2.87
N TYR A 18 7.79 10.64 3.68
CA TYR A 18 8.45 9.34 3.60
C TYR A 18 7.54 8.21 4.11
N PHE A 19 6.88 8.42 5.25
CA PHE A 19 5.91 7.46 5.78
C PHE A 19 4.70 7.28 4.86
N SER A 20 4.20 8.37 4.28
CA SER A 20 3.10 8.31 3.31
C SER A 20 3.42 7.45 2.09
N LEU A 21 4.66 7.52 1.59
CA LEU A 21 5.13 6.67 0.49
C LEU A 21 5.11 5.19 0.88
N GLN A 22 5.67 4.84 2.04
CA GLN A 22 5.72 3.45 2.50
C GLN A 22 4.32 2.86 2.73
N ILE A 23 3.41 3.63 3.33
CA ILE A 23 2.03 3.20 3.58
C ILE A 23 1.30 2.95 2.25
N ALA A 24 1.44 3.86 1.28
CA ALA A 24 0.84 3.70 -0.04
C ALA A 24 1.40 2.44 -0.75
N MET A 25 2.71 2.24 -0.72
CA MET A 25 3.35 1.05 -1.33
C MET A 25 2.86 -0.24 -0.69
N MET A 26 2.87 -0.30 0.65
CA MET A 26 2.42 -1.47 1.39
C MET A 26 0.96 -1.81 1.09
N LYS A 27 0.07 -0.81 1.05
CA LYS A 27 -1.36 -1.02 0.80
C LYS A 27 -1.60 -1.68 -0.57
N VAL A 28 -0.97 -1.16 -1.62
CA VAL A 28 -1.10 -1.72 -2.98
C VAL A 28 -0.55 -3.15 -3.03
N ALA A 29 0.63 -3.38 -2.47
CA ALA A 29 1.28 -4.69 -2.49
C ALA A 29 0.46 -5.74 -1.71
N ALA A 30 0.05 -5.40 -0.49
CA ALA A 30 -0.69 -6.31 0.38
C ALA A 30 -2.06 -6.68 -0.20
N GLY A 31 -2.82 -5.71 -0.72
CA GLY A 31 -4.14 -5.97 -1.30
C GLY A 31 -4.09 -6.90 -2.52
N ARG A 32 -3.12 -6.68 -3.42
CA ARG A 32 -2.92 -7.54 -4.61
C ARG A 32 -2.49 -8.95 -4.22
N MET A 33 -1.48 -9.06 -3.37
CA MET A 33 -0.96 -10.35 -2.92
C MET A 33 -2.04 -11.18 -2.20
N ALA A 34 -2.82 -10.55 -1.31
CA ALA A 34 -3.87 -11.25 -0.59
C ALA A 34 -4.97 -11.76 -1.53
N CYS A 35 -5.38 -10.98 -2.56
CA CYS A 35 -6.32 -11.46 -3.59
C CYS A 35 -5.77 -12.71 -4.30
N GLU A 36 -4.51 -12.66 -4.70
CA GLU A 36 -3.83 -13.74 -5.43
C GLU A 36 -3.70 -15.02 -4.59
N VAL A 37 -3.38 -14.89 -3.31
CA VAL A 37 -3.29 -16.04 -2.39
C VAL A 37 -4.65 -16.67 -2.17
N VAL A 38 -5.71 -15.87 -1.95
CA VAL A 38 -7.06 -16.40 -1.75
C VAL A 38 -7.57 -17.07 -3.02
N ASP A 39 -7.32 -16.48 -4.20
CA ASP A 39 -7.71 -17.07 -5.49
C ASP A 39 -7.03 -18.43 -5.71
N ARG A 40 -5.73 -18.54 -5.42
CA ARG A 40 -5.03 -19.84 -5.43
C ARG A 40 -5.63 -20.84 -4.45
N ALA A 41 -6.02 -20.39 -3.26
CA ALA A 41 -6.67 -21.25 -2.28
C ALA A 41 -8.03 -21.76 -2.80
N ILE A 42 -8.82 -20.90 -3.45
CA ILE A 42 -10.08 -21.29 -4.11
C ILE A 42 -9.79 -22.38 -5.13
N GLN A 43 -8.80 -22.16 -6.00
CA GLN A 43 -8.45 -23.10 -7.06
C GLN A 43 -8.06 -24.49 -6.52
N VAL A 44 -7.31 -24.55 -5.40
CA VAL A 44 -6.93 -25.82 -4.74
C VAL A 44 -8.13 -26.56 -4.16
N HIS A 45 -9.15 -25.84 -3.68
CA HIS A 45 -10.38 -26.42 -3.12
C HIS A 45 -11.42 -26.80 -4.20
N GLY A 46 -11.19 -26.45 -5.47
CA GLY A 46 -12.15 -26.70 -6.55
C GLY A 46 -13.51 -26.05 -6.29
N ALA A 47 -14.61 -26.76 -6.59
CA ALA A 47 -15.96 -26.25 -6.41
C ALA A 47 -16.28 -25.86 -4.95
N ALA A 48 -15.68 -26.54 -3.97
CA ALA A 48 -15.85 -26.17 -2.56
C ALA A 48 -15.31 -24.76 -2.28
N GLY A 49 -14.24 -24.33 -2.98
CA GLY A 49 -13.64 -23.00 -2.79
C GLY A 49 -14.56 -21.82 -3.13
N VAL A 50 -15.59 -22.04 -3.94
CA VAL A 50 -16.61 -21.03 -4.29
C VAL A 50 -17.96 -21.28 -3.59
N SER A 51 -18.04 -22.28 -2.73
CA SER A 51 -19.23 -22.60 -1.93
C SER A 51 -19.21 -21.90 -0.57
N ASP A 52 -20.28 -22.09 0.21
CA ASP A 52 -20.35 -21.64 1.60
C ASP A 52 -19.70 -22.63 2.61
N ASP A 53 -19.18 -23.77 2.14
CA ASP A 53 -18.55 -24.79 2.99
C ASP A 53 -17.21 -24.32 3.57
N VAL A 54 -16.51 -23.42 2.87
CA VAL A 54 -15.26 -22.79 3.30
C VAL A 54 -15.34 -21.27 3.11
N PRO A 55 -14.64 -20.46 3.93
CA PRO A 55 -14.81 -19.00 3.91
C PRO A 55 -14.14 -18.31 2.70
N LEU A 56 -13.59 -19.04 1.74
CA LEU A 56 -12.70 -18.52 0.70
C LEU A 56 -13.39 -17.53 -0.25
N ALA A 57 -14.62 -17.79 -0.67
CA ALA A 57 -15.39 -16.87 -1.52
C ALA A 57 -15.62 -15.51 -0.81
N ARG A 58 -15.97 -15.53 0.48
CA ARG A 58 -16.15 -14.32 1.30
C ARG A 58 -14.84 -13.58 1.49
N MET A 59 -13.74 -14.31 1.74
CA MET A 59 -12.41 -13.72 1.86
C MET A 59 -12.00 -13.03 0.56
N TYR A 60 -12.23 -13.65 -0.60
CA TYR A 60 -11.89 -13.07 -1.90
C TYR A 60 -12.66 -11.77 -2.13
N ALA A 61 -13.98 -11.78 -1.87
CA ALA A 61 -14.81 -10.58 -1.96
C ALA A 61 -14.30 -9.47 -1.03
N TYR A 62 -13.98 -9.80 0.22
CA TYR A 62 -13.46 -8.83 1.19
C TYR A 62 -12.11 -8.23 0.75
N VAL A 63 -11.14 -9.05 0.38
CA VAL A 63 -9.83 -8.51 -0.05
C VAL A 63 -9.97 -7.70 -1.33
N ARG A 64 -10.88 -8.08 -2.24
CA ARG A 64 -11.17 -7.31 -3.44
C ARG A 64 -11.72 -5.92 -3.11
N THR A 65 -12.50 -5.76 -2.03
CA THR A 65 -12.97 -4.43 -1.61
C THR A 65 -11.83 -3.57 -1.07
N LEU A 66 -10.82 -4.16 -0.41
CA LEU A 66 -9.66 -3.42 0.12
C LEU A 66 -8.80 -2.75 -0.96
N ARG A 67 -8.90 -3.21 -2.21
CA ARG A 67 -8.28 -2.55 -3.39
C ARG A 67 -9.00 -1.27 -3.82
N ILE A 68 -10.14 -0.96 -3.20
CA ILE A 68 -10.95 0.25 -3.44
C ILE A 68 -11.04 1.08 -2.15
N ALA A 69 -11.25 0.42 -1.01
CA ALA A 69 -11.31 1.05 0.30
C ALA A 69 -10.00 1.78 0.64
N ASP A 70 -10.07 2.87 1.44
CA ASP A 70 -8.97 3.79 1.77
C ASP A 70 -8.14 4.33 0.59
N GLY A 71 -8.75 4.37 -0.60
CA GLY A 71 -8.13 4.83 -1.84
C GLY A 71 -7.83 3.67 -2.79
N PRO A 72 -8.34 3.73 -4.03
CA PRO A 72 -8.04 2.72 -5.05
C PRO A 72 -6.54 2.58 -5.30
N ASP A 73 -6.11 1.37 -5.72
CA ASP A 73 -4.71 1.07 -6.05
C ASP A 73 -4.07 2.13 -6.95
N GLU A 74 -4.81 2.64 -7.93
CA GLU A 74 -4.35 3.62 -8.93
C GLU A 74 -4.01 4.98 -8.30
N VAL A 75 -4.75 5.38 -7.25
CA VAL A 75 -4.51 6.63 -6.52
C VAL A 75 -3.22 6.53 -5.71
N HIS A 76 -2.99 5.38 -5.06
CA HIS A 76 -1.75 5.11 -4.34
C HIS A 76 -0.56 5.03 -5.30
N LEU A 77 -0.69 4.32 -6.42
CA LEU A 77 0.35 4.24 -7.45
C LEU A 77 0.72 5.61 -8.04
N SER A 78 -0.27 6.45 -8.32
CA SER A 78 -0.02 7.81 -8.82
C SER A 78 0.75 8.65 -7.80
N SER A 79 0.37 8.53 -6.52
CA SER A 79 1.05 9.23 -5.41
C SER A 79 2.49 8.73 -5.23
N ILE A 80 2.71 7.42 -5.30
CA ILE A 80 4.03 6.76 -5.27
C ILE A 80 4.90 7.27 -6.42
N ALA A 81 4.39 7.24 -7.65
CA ALA A 81 5.12 7.67 -8.84
C ALA A 81 5.58 9.12 -8.75
N GLY A 82 4.69 10.03 -8.30
CA GLY A 82 5.03 11.44 -8.11
C GLY A 82 6.10 11.67 -7.03
N MET A 83 6.06 10.90 -5.94
CA MET A 83 7.09 10.96 -4.89
C MET A 83 8.43 10.40 -5.35
N GLU A 84 8.43 9.25 -6.01
CA GLU A 84 9.63 8.60 -6.52
C GLU A 84 10.32 9.50 -7.56
N LEU A 85 9.58 10.09 -8.50
CA LEU A 85 10.15 10.99 -9.50
C LEU A 85 10.86 12.19 -8.87
N ARG A 86 10.27 12.81 -7.84
CA ARG A 86 10.91 13.92 -7.13
C ARG A 86 12.18 13.48 -6.43
N ASP A 87 12.20 12.29 -5.84
CA ASP A 87 13.38 11.77 -5.16
C ASP A 87 14.50 11.44 -6.15
N GLN A 88 14.16 10.82 -7.28
CA GLN A 88 15.10 10.54 -8.37
C GLN A 88 15.71 11.83 -8.94
N LEU A 89 14.90 12.86 -9.19
CA LEU A 89 15.41 14.16 -9.65
C LEU A 89 16.39 14.79 -8.65
N ARG A 90 16.09 14.73 -7.35
CA ARG A 90 17.03 15.20 -6.30
C ARG A 90 18.33 14.41 -6.31
N ARG A 91 18.27 13.08 -6.47
CA ARG A 91 19.45 12.23 -6.54
C ARG A 91 20.31 12.52 -7.77
N VAL A 92 19.68 12.80 -8.92
CA VAL A 92 20.40 13.19 -10.14
C VAL A 92 21.06 14.56 -9.96
N SER A 93 20.34 15.57 -9.47
CA SER A 93 20.92 16.90 -9.22
C SER A 93 22.06 16.89 -8.22
N ALA A 94 22.05 15.98 -7.24
CA ALA A 94 23.14 15.84 -6.27
C ALA A 94 24.40 15.14 -6.82
N ARG A 95 24.32 14.52 -8.01
CA ARG A 95 25.44 13.85 -8.70
C ARG A 95 26.12 14.73 -9.75
N LEU A 96 25.50 15.85 -10.11
CA LEU A 96 26.04 16.86 -11.02
C LEU A 96 26.77 17.93 -10.20
#